data_AF-A0A3S0RMI8-F1
#
_entry.id   AF-A0A3S0RMI8-F1
#
_cell.length_a   1.000
_cell.length_b   1.000
_cell.length_c   1.000
_cell.angle_alpha   90.00
_cell.angle_beta   90.00
_cell.angle_gamma   90.00
#
_symmetry.space_group_name_H-M   'P 1'
#
loop_
_entity.id
_entity.type
_entity.pdbx_description
1 polymer ?
#
loop_
_entity_poly.entity_id
_entity_poly.type
_entity_poly.pdbx_seq_one_letter_code
_entity_poly.pdbx_strand_id
1 'polypeptide(L)'
;MDGSTKLAFAVVAAAVILIGGYIAYNEFSRARDVGQAQQALDTFRQNAQQVVYQGRQDAQVSAQRQAAYQQWQQERRRLALNQRCVDGAVVQIEGSSYTQLGTLAQPIHCSGRLADQPLR
;
A
#
# COMPACT_ATOMS: atom_id res chain seq x y z
N MET A 1 54.62 38.49 46.19
CA MET A 1 53.81 37.96 45.08
C MET A 1 53.68 39.08 44.06
N ASP A 2 54.48 39.02 43.01
CA ASP A 2 54.57 40.05 41.98
C ASP A 2 53.26 40.17 41.21
N GLY A 3 52.92 41.38 40.75
CA GLY A 3 51.65 41.62 40.03
C GLY A 3 51.43 40.71 38.83
N SER A 4 52.53 40.23 38.22
CA SER A 4 52.52 39.31 37.08
C SER A 4 51.96 37.92 37.40
N THR A 5 52.14 37.40 38.62
CA THR A 5 51.57 36.09 39.00
C THR A 5 50.06 36.18 39.18
N LYS A 6 49.55 37.29 39.73
CA LYS A 6 48.10 37.50 39.88
C LYS A 6 47.37 37.59 38.54
N LEU A 7 47.99 38.26 37.55
CA LEU A 7 47.45 38.34 36.18
C LEU A 7 47.45 36.97 35.50
N ALA A 8 48.52 36.19 35.66
CA ALA A 8 48.58 34.83 35.10
C ALA A 8 47.48 33.92 35.66
N PHE A 9 47.25 33.94 36.97
CA PHE A 9 46.16 33.16 37.59
C PHE A 9 44.77 33.60 37.13
N ALA A 10 44.53 34.90 36.96
CA ALA A 10 43.25 35.42 36.48
C ALA A 10 42.95 34.96 35.04
N VAL A 11 43.96 34.97 34.16
CA VAL A 11 43.82 34.52 32.77
C VAL A 11 43.55 33.01 32.71
N VAL A 12 44.27 32.21 33.49
CA VAL A 12 44.05 30.76 33.56
C VAL A 12 42.66 30.43 34.10
N ALA A 13 42.22 31.12 35.16
CA ALA A 13 40.88 30.93 35.72
C ALA A 13 39.78 31.24 34.70
N ALA A 14 39.92 32.36 33.96
CA ALA A 14 38.97 32.72 32.91
C ALA A 14 38.94 31.68 31.77
N ALA A 15 40.09 31.16 31.36
CA ALA A 15 40.18 30.14 30.32
C ALA A 15 39.49 28.83 30.75
N VAL A 16 39.66 28.40 32.00
CA VAL A 16 39.01 27.19 32.54
C VAL A 16 37.49 27.34 32.56
N ILE A 17 36.98 28.51 32.96
CA ILE A 17 35.52 28.78 32.97
C ILE A 17 34.95 28.72 31.55
N LEU A 18 35.63 29.32 30.57
CA LEU A 18 35.19 29.30 29.17
C LEU A 18 35.18 27.88 28.59
N ILE A 19 36.23 27.10 28.84
CA ILE A 19 36.31 25.71 28.36
C ILE A 19 35.23 24.85 29.03
N GLY A 20 35.07 24.97 30.35
CA GLY A 20 34.04 24.23 31.09
C GLY A 20 32.62 24.58 30.62
N GLY A 21 32.34 25.86 30.41
CA GLY A 21 31.06 26.34 29.86
C GLY A 21 30.79 25.82 28.45
N TYR A 22 31.80 25.79 27.59
CA TYR A 22 31.67 25.27 26.22
C TYR A 22 31.37 23.76 26.19
N ILE A 23 32.06 22.96 27.01
CA ILE A 23 31.84 21.51 27.10
C ILE A 23 30.41 21.24 27.60
N ALA A 24 29.99 21.91 28.68
CA ALA A 24 28.65 21.75 29.23
C ALA A 24 27.55 22.16 28.23
N TYR A 25 27.75 23.24 27.47
CA TYR A 25 26.81 23.69 26.45
C TYR A 25 26.70 22.70 25.28
N ASN A 26 27.82 22.11 24.87
CA ASN A 26 27.86 21.15 23.76
C ASN A 26 27.21 19.80 24.12
N GLU A 27 27.37 19.33 25.36
CA GLU A 27 26.64 18.15 25.84
C GLU A 27 25.14 18.40 25.96
N PHE A 28 24.76 19.58 26.45
CA PHE A 28 23.36 19.94 26.64
C PHE A 28 22.60 20.11 25.30
N SER A 29 23.26 20.64 24.28
CA SER A 29 22.69 20.73 22.92
C SER A 29 22.51 19.33 22.29
N ARG A 30 23.52 18.45 22.38
CA ARG A 30 23.40 17.06 21.93
C ARG A 30 22.26 16.30 22.63
N ALA A 31 22.07 16.50 23.94
CA ALA A 31 21.00 15.84 24.68
C ALA A 31 19.60 16.30 24.22
N ARG A 32 19.42 17.60 23.89
CA ARG A 32 18.15 18.12 23.37
C ARG A 32 17.82 17.57 21.98
N ASP A 33 18.79 17.52 21.07
CA ASP A 33 18.56 17.07 19.69
C ASP A 33 18.18 15.59 19.63
N VAL A 34 18.81 14.75 20.46
CA VAL A 34 18.47 13.32 20.56
C VAL A 34 17.05 13.12 21.12
N GLY A 35 16.64 13.94 22.11
CA GLY A 35 15.30 13.88 22.67
C GLY A 35 14.20 14.27 21.66
N GLN A 36 14.44 15.31 20.85
CA GLN A 36 13.49 15.73 19.81
C GLN A 36 13.40 14.70 18.68
N ALA A 37 14.53 14.10 18.27
CA ALA A 37 14.54 13.06 17.26
C ALA A 37 13.79 11.80 17.70
N GLN A 38 13.91 11.39 18.97
CA GLN A 38 13.19 10.25 19.51
C GLN A 38 11.66 10.48 19.53
N GLN A 39 11.21 11.66 19.95
CA GLN A 39 9.78 12.00 19.95
C GLN A 39 9.19 12.03 18.52
N ALA A 40 9.94 12.54 17.55
CA ALA A 40 9.53 12.52 16.14
C ALA A 40 9.44 11.07 15.59
N LEU A 41 10.36 10.18 15.98
CA LEU A 41 10.33 8.78 15.58
C LEU A 41 9.16 8.01 16.20
N ASP A 42 8.84 8.26 17.47
CA ASP A 42 7.74 7.57 18.16
C ASP A 42 6.37 7.96 17.59
N THR A 43 6.16 9.25 17.30
CA THR A 43 4.96 9.73 16.62
C THR A 43 4.83 9.15 15.20
N PHE A 44 5.94 9.07 14.45
CA PHE A 44 5.95 8.39 13.14
C PHE A 44 5.61 6.89 13.25
N ARG A 45 6.17 6.18 14.24
CA ARG A 45 5.88 4.75 14.44
C ARG A 45 4.40 4.51 14.76
N GLN A 46 3.79 5.34 15.61
CA GLN A 46 2.37 5.22 15.95
C GLN A 46 1.48 5.46 14.72
N ASN A 47 1.75 6.52 13.96
CA ASN A 47 1.00 6.83 12.74
C ASN A 47 1.20 5.76 11.65
N ALA A 48 2.43 5.27 11.45
CA ALA A 48 2.74 4.25 10.47
C ALA A 48 2.05 2.91 10.79
N GLN A 49 2.00 2.51 12.05
CA GLN A 49 1.27 1.30 12.46
C GLN A 49 -0.22 1.42 12.12
N GLN A 50 -0.86 2.54 12.47
CA GLN A 50 -2.28 2.74 12.20
C GLN A 50 -2.62 2.72 10.70
N VAL A 51 -1.80 3.35 9.85
CA VAL A 51 -1.97 3.34 8.39
C VAL A 51 -1.79 1.93 7.81
N VAL A 52 -0.81 1.15 8.32
CA VAL A 52 -0.60 -0.23 7.85
C VAL A 52 -1.76 -1.14 8.24
N TYR A 53 -2.33 -1.00 9.45
CA TYR A 53 -3.49 -1.79 9.86
C TYR A 53 -4.73 -1.48 9.02
N GLN A 54 -5.01 -0.21 8.76
CA GLN A 54 -6.12 0.22 7.90
C GLN A 54 -5.90 -0.24 6.45
N GLY A 55 -4.71 -0.01 5.90
CA GLY A 55 -4.37 -0.42 4.54
C GLY A 55 -4.46 -1.93 4.31
N ARG A 56 -4.14 -2.75 5.32
CA ARG A 56 -4.32 -4.22 5.22
C ARG A 56 -5.80 -4.63 5.17
N GLN A 57 -6.66 -3.98 5.95
CA GLN A 57 -8.10 -4.28 5.90
C GLN A 57 -8.70 -3.86 4.55
N ASP A 58 -8.36 -2.66 4.07
CA ASP A 58 -8.84 -2.18 2.77
C ASP A 58 -8.31 -3.00 1.60
N ALA A 59 -7.06 -3.45 1.66
CA ALA A 59 -6.47 -4.34 0.67
C ALA A 59 -7.19 -5.70 0.61
N GLN A 60 -7.56 -6.27 1.77
CA GLN A 60 -8.30 -7.52 1.80
C GLN A 60 -9.72 -7.37 1.24
N VAL A 61 -10.44 -6.32 1.64
CA VAL A 61 -11.80 -6.06 1.15
C VAL A 61 -11.80 -5.78 -0.35
N SER A 62 -10.86 -4.97 -0.84
CA SER A 62 -10.73 -4.70 -2.27
C SER A 62 -10.36 -5.94 -3.08
N ALA A 63 -9.43 -6.77 -2.59
CA ALA A 63 -9.09 -8.04 -3.22
C ALA A 63 -10.30 -8.99 -3.28
N GLN A 64 -11.08 -9.09 -2.20
CA GLN A 64 -12.30 -9.91 -2.17
C GLN A 64 -13.35 -9.40 -3.17
N ARG A 65 -13.58 -8.08 -3.24
CA ARG A 65 -14.51 -7.47 -4.21
C ARG A 65 -14.08 -7.72 -5.65
N GLN A 66 -12.79 -7.59 -5.93
CA GLN A 66 -12.25 -7.86 -7.28
C GLN A 66 -12.43 -9.33 -7.66
N ALA A 67 -12.13 -10.26 -6.75
CA ALA A 67 -12.33 -11.69 -6.99
C ALA A 67 -13.82 -12.02 -7.23
N ALA A 68 -14.73 -11.48 -6.41
CA ALA A 68 -16.17 -11.66 -6.59
C ALA A 68 -16.66 -11.07 -7.93
N TYR A 69 -16.15 -9.89 -8.32
CA TYR A 69 -16.48 -9.28 -9.60
C TYR A 69 -16.00 -10.14 -10.79
N GLN A 70 -14.78 -10.68 -10.71
CA GLN A 70 -14.26 -11.59 -11.74
C GLN A 70 -15.08 -12.88 -11.85
N GLN A 71 -15.45 -13.48 -10.72
CA GLN A 71 -16.32 -14.66 -10.69
C GLN A 71 -17.68 -14.35 -11.32
N TRP A 72 -18.32 -13.25 -10.91
CA TRP A 72 -19.59 -12.82 -11.48
C TRP A 72 -19.51 -12.58 -13.00
N GLN A 73 -18.42 -11.97 -13.49
CA GLN A 73 -18.18 -11.79 -14.92
C GLN A 73 -17.98 -13.12 -15.68
N GLN A 74 -17.38 -14.14 -15.05
CA GLN A 74 -17.24 -15.46 -15.65
C GLN A 74 -18.58 -16.20 -15.67
N GLU A 75 -19.37 -16.11 -14.60
CA GLU A 75 -20.68 -16.76 -14.51
C GLU A 75 -21.66 -16.24 -15.56
N ARG A 76 -21.67 -14.93 -15.83
CA ARG A 76 -22.53 -14.32 -16.87
C ARG A 76 -22.16 -14.75 -18.28
N ARG A 77 -20.90 -15.11 -18.50
CA ARG A 77 -20.39 -15.62 -19.79
C ARG A 77 -20.51 -17.13 -19.91
N ARG A 78 -20.82 -17.84 -18.84
CA ARG A 78 -20.87 -19.30 -18.83
C ARG A 78 -22.08 -19.80 -19.61
N LEU A 79 -21.82 -20.74 -20.51
CA LEU A 79 -22.87 -21.43 -21.28
C LEU A 79 -23.80 -22.20 -20.33
N ALA A 80 -25.11 -22.06 -20.56
CA ALA A 80 -26.14 -22.85 -19.90
C ALA A 80 -26.06 -24.33 -20.30
N LEU A 81 -26.78 -25.21 -19.59
CA LEU A 81 -26.78 -26.65 -19.86
C LEU A 81 -27.27 -27.01 -21.27
N ASN A 82 -28.20 -26.21 -21.79
CA ASN A 82 -28.74 -26.33 -23.13
C ASN A 82 -27.95 -25.51 -24.18
N GLN A 83 -26.78 -24.98 -23.84
CA GLN A 83 -25.94 -24.21 -24.77
C GLN A 83 -24.62 -24.93 -25.01
N ARG A 84 -24.15 -24.93 -26.25
CA ARG A 84 -22.87 -25.51 -26.67
C ARG A 84 -22.10 -24.52 -27.53
N CYS A 85 -20.79 -24.60 -27.41
CA CYS A 85 -19.89 -23.92 -28.33
C CYS A 85 -19.62 -24.85 -29.51
N VAL A 86 -20.09 -24.48 -30.70
CA VAL A 86 -19.91 -25.25 -31.93
C VAL A 86 -19.28 -24.33 -32.96
N ASP A 87 -18.10 -24.70 -33.46
CA ASP A 87 -17.34 -23.91 -34.44
C ASP A 87 -17.11 -22.44 -34.01
N GLY A 88 -16.89 -22.23 -32.72
CA GLY A 88 -16.66 -20.89 -32.14
C GLY A 88 -17.92 -20.02 -32.00
N ALA A 89 -19.11 -20.54 -32.27
CA ALA A 89 -20.39 -19.86 -32.05
C ALA A 89 -21.26 -20.57 -31.00
N VAL A 90 -22.04 -19.80 -30.26
CA VAL A 90 -22.98 -20.35 -29.27
C VAL A 90 -24.25 -20.85 -29.94
N VAL A 91 -24.57 -22.13 -29.72
CA VAL A 91 -25.79 -22.78 -30.18
C VAL A 91 -26.60 -23.26 -28.98
N GLN A 92 -27.88 -22.91 -28.96
CA GLN A 92 -28.88 -23.39 -28.03
C GLN A 92 -29.54 -24.67 -28.57
N ILE A 93 -29.65 -25.68 -27.73
CA ILE A 93 -30.18 -27.00 -28.03
C ILE A 93 -31.53 -27.14 -27.34
N GLU A 94 -32.59 -27.33 -28.12
CA GLU A 94 -33.94 -27.57 -27.63
C GLU A 94 -34.49 -28.85 -28.27
N GLY A 95 -34.35 -29.97 -27.55
CA GLY A 95 -34.68 -31.29 -28.07
C GLY A 95 -33.77 -31.66 -29.24
N SER A 96 -34.35 -31.78 -30.44
CA SER A 96 -33.63 -32.02 -31.70
C SER A 96 -33.32 -30.74 -32.49
N SER A 97 -33.75 -29.57 -31.99
CA SER A 97 -33.55 -28.28 -32.66
C SER A 97 -32.30 -27.59 -32.16
N TYR A 98 -31.59 -26.94 -33.08
CA TYR A 98 -30.37 -26.18 -32.83
C TYR A 98 -30.57 -24.74 -33.30
N THR A 99 -30.49 -23.79 -32.38
CA THR A 99 -30.68 -22.37 -32.67
C THR A 99 -29.41 -21.62 -32.31
N GLN A 100 -28.82 -20.90 -33.26
CA GLN A 100 -27.68 -20.04 -33.00
C GLN A 100 -28.10 -18.82 -32.17
N LEU A 101 -27.32 -18.49 -31.13
CA LEU A 101 -27.51 -17.27 -30.37
C LEU A 101 -26.76 -16.10 -31.03
N GLY A 102 -27.44 -14.95 -31.12
CA GLY A 102 -26.97 -13.77 -31.84
C GLY A 102 -27.74 -13.60 -33.16
N THR A 103 -27.17 -12.81 -34.07
CA THR A 103 -27.71 -12.64 -35.43
C THR A 103 -26.84 -13.40 -36.43
N LEU A 104 -27.36 -13.66 -37.63
CA LEU A 104 -26.57 -14.30 -38.70
C LEU A 104 -25.31 -13.50 -39.07
N ALA A 105 -25.38 -12.17 -38.98
CA ALA A 105 -24.25 -11.27 -39.25
C ALA A 105 -23.31 -11.08 -38.04
N GLN A 106 -23.77 -11.43 -36.84
CA GLN A 106 -23.02 -11.24 -35.60
C GLN A 106 -23.34 -12.39 -34.62
N PRO A 107 -22.72 -13.57 -34.82
CA PRO A 107 -22.81 -14.67 -33.88
C PRO A 107 -22.22 -14.28 -32.53
N ILE A 108 -22.78 -14.86 -31.45
CA ILE A 108 -22.11 -14.81 -30.16
C ILE A 108 -20.95 -15.80 -30.20
N HIS A 109 -19.73 -15.28 -30.11
CA HIS A 109 -18.52 -16.10 -30.07
C HIS A 109 -18.33 -16.78 -28.72
N CYS A 110 -17.69 -17.94 -28.74
CA CYS A 110 -17.40 -18.72 -27.55
C CYS A 110 -16.10 -19.51 -27.67
N SER A 111 -15.57 -19.87 -26.50
CA SER A 111 -14.44 -20.78 -26.34
C SER A 111 -14.73 -21.76 -25.20
N GLY A 112 -14.82 -23.05 -25.54
CA GLY A 112 -15.13 -24.12 -24.59
C GLY A 112 -16.50 -23.97 -23.93
N ARG A 113 -16.52 -23.47 -22.68
CA ARG A 113 -17.74 -23.27 -21.87
C ARG A 113 -18.09 -21.82 -21.60
N LEU A 114 -17.39 -20.88 -22.22
CA LEU A 114 -17.55 -19.44 -22.02
C LEU A 114 -17.89 -18.77 -23.36
N ALA A 115 -18.79 -17.80 -23.32
CA ALA A 115 -19.04 -16.85 -24.39
C ALA A 115 -18.18 -15.60 -24.21
N ASP A 116 -17.87 -14.91 -25.30
CA ASP A 116 -17.04 -13.70 -25.25
C ASP A 116 -17.80 -12.51 -24.65
N GLN A 117 -19.13 -12.54 -24.74
CA GLN A 117 -20.05 -11.56 -24.17
C GLN A 117 -21.00 -12.19 -23.14
N PRO A 118 -21.49 -11.42 -22.15
CA PRO A 118 -22.45 -11.90 -21.17
C PRO A 118 -23.76 -12.31 -21.85
N LEU A 119 -24.28 -13.48 -21.48
CA LEU A 119 -25.51 -14.06 -22.02
C LEU A 119 -26.76 -13.67 -21.21
N ARG A 120 -26.56 -13.04 -20.06
CA ARG A 120 -27.57 -12.54 -19.11
C ARG A 120 -27.13 -11.21 -18.55
#